data_AF-A0A7W0MEB5-F1
#
_entry.id   AF-A0A7W0MEB5-F1
#
_cell.length_a   1.000
_cell.length_b   1.000
_cell.length_c   1.000
_cell.angle_alpha   90.00
_cell.angle_beta   90.00
_cell.angle_gamma   90.00
#
_symmetry.space_group_name_H-M   'P 1'
#
loop_
_entity.id
_entity.type
_entity.pdbx_description
1 polymer ?
#
loop_
_entity_poly.entity_id
_entity_poly.type
_entity_poly.pdbx_seq_one_letter_code
_entity_poly.pdbx_strand_id
1 'polypeptide(L)'
;SIDATKPLLTYSRPKGEYKGADADAIMIDFWLSNAKLQGDGGEYRVRYSVDGGEAKFIDKWEPIWLSGWTNGPHTVKLELIDKGGNVVDNGGYNVTPREITVAK
;
A
#
# COMPACT_ATOMS: atom_id res chain seq x y z
N SER A 1 18.09 9.87 1.82
CA SER A 1 18.06 9.45 0.40
C SER A 1 17.68 7.99 0.34
N ILE A 2 17.22 7.50 -0.83
CA ILE A 2 16.97 6.07 -1.04
C ILE A 2 18.30 5.34 -1.17
N ASP A 3 18.41 4.19 -0.52
CA ASP A 3 19.44 3.17 -0.74
C ASP A 3 18.85 2.04 -1.60
N ALA A 4 19.40 1.86 -2.81
CA ALA A 4 18.91 0.88 -3.78
C ALA A 4 19.20 -0.57 -3.38
N THR A 5 20.04 -0.80 -2.37
CA THR A 5 20.37 -2.15 -1.86
C THR A 5 19.47 -2.58 -0.70
N LYS A 6 18.75 -1.64 -0.09
CA LYS A 6 17.81 -1.91 1.00
C LYS A 6 16.43 -2.32 0.48
N PRO A 7 15.62 -3.01 1.31
CA PRO A 7 14.22 -3.26 1.03
C PRO A 7 13.47 -1.95 0.75
N LEU A 8 12.68 -1.93 -0.32
CA LEU A 8 11.92 -0.75 -0.74
C LEU A 8 10.54 -1.15 -1.24
N LEU A 9 9.53 -0.47 -0.71
CA LEU A 9 8.16 -0.47 -1.18
C LEU A 9 7.92 0.74 -2.08
N THR A 10 7.65 0.49 -3.36
CA THR A 10 7.31 1.53 -4.33
C THR A 10 5.80 1.54 -4.56
N TYR A 11 5.13 2.57 -4.03
CA TYR A 11 3.68 2.74 -4.16
C TYR A 11 3.29 3.05 -5.63
N SER A 12 2.49 2.20 -6.27
CA SER A 12 1.98 2.41 -7.63
C SER A 12 0.56 3.00 -7.64
N ARG A 13 -0.43 2.32 -7.03
CA ARG A 13 -1.86 2.67 -7.00
C ARG A 13 -2.51 2.35 -5.64
N PRO A 14 -3.56 3.06 -5.24
CA PRO A 14 -4.31 4.09 -6.00
C PRO A 14 -3.65 5.48 -6.06
N LYS A 15 -4.13 6.32 -6.98
CA LYS A 15 -3.74 7.74 -7.14
C LYS A 15 -4.79 8.51 -7.93
N GLY A 16 -4.92 9.81 -7.65
CA GLY A 16 -5.77 10.70 -8.43
C GLY A 16 -7.26 10.48 -8.16
N GLU A 17 -8.08 10.61 -9.21
CA GLU A 17 -9.54 10.58 -9.12
C GLU A 17 -10.12 9.31 -9.76
N TYR A 18 -11.08 8.68 -9.09
CA TYR A 18 -11.84 7.52 -9.56
C TYR A 18 -13.32 7.89 -9.70
N LYS A 19 -13.94 7.57 -10.85
CA LYS A 19 -15.31 8.00 -11.20
C LYS A 19 -16.22 6.84 -11.59
N GLY A 20 -17.51 6.95 -11.27
CA GLY A 20 -18.53 6.00 -11.69
C GLY A 20 -18.13 4.55 -11.39
N ALA A 21 -18.17 3.67 -12.39
CA ALA A 21 -17.82 2.26 -12.24
C ALA A 21 -16.36 2.02 -11.79
N ASP A 22 -15.42 2.90 -12.14
CA ASP A 22 -14.01 2.78 -11.70
C ASP A 22 -13.85 3.04 -10.19
N ALA A 23 -14.86 3.66 -9.55
CA ALA A 23 -14.90 3.92 -8.11
C ALA A 23 -15.57 2.80 -7.29
N ASP A 24 -16.14 1.77 -7.93
CA ASP A 24 -16.79 0.66 -7.23
C ASP A 24 -15.78 -0.24 -6.52
N ALA A 25 -14.65 -0.50 -7.19
CA ALA A 25 -13.52 -1.26 -6.65
C ALA A 25 -12.20 -0.61 -7.09
N ILE A 26 -11.38 -0.23 -6.13
CA ILE A 26 -10.09 0.43 -6.34
C ILE A 26 -8.96 -0.50 -5.90
N MET A 27 -8.02 -0.78 -6.81
CA MET A 27 -6.90 -1.68 -6.56
C MET A 27 -5.77 -1.00 -5.76
N ILE A 28 -5.21 -1.74 -4.80
CA ILE A 28 -3.89 -1.45 -4.24
C ILE A 28 -2.83 -2.12 -5.11
N ASP A 29 -1.85 -1.34 -5.57
CA ASP A 29 -0.76 -1.81 -6.41
C ASP A 29 0.58 -1.23 -5.94
N PHE A 30 1.61 -2.04 -5.94
CA PHE A 30 2.95 -1.69 -5.47
C PHE A 30 4.01 -2.60 -6.06
N TRP A 31 5.26 -2.15 -6.02
CA TRP A 31 6.45 -2.94 -6.31
C TRP A 31 7.33 -3.09 -5.07
N LEU A 32 7.99 -4.24 -4.96
CA LEU A 32 8.99 -4.51 -3.93
C LEU A 32 10.37 -4.71 -4.56
N SER A 33 11.37 -4.01 -4.02
CA SER A 33 12.79 -4.23 -4.33
C SER A 33 13.50 -4.75 -3.10
N ASN A 34 14.39 -5.74 -3.26
CA ASN A 34 15.15 -6.38 -2.18
C ASN A 34 14.28 -6.88 -1.01
N ALA A 35 13.01 -7.20 -1.28
CA ALA A 35 12.04 -7.63 -0.30
C ALA A 35 11.13 -8.69 -0.92
N LYS A 36 10.72 -9.66 -0.10
CA LYS A 36 9.78 -10.72 -0.49
C LYS A 36 8.75 -10.91 0.62
N LEU A 37 7.48 -11.03 0.24
CA LEU A 37 6.39 -11.14 1.20
C LEU A 37 6.33 -12.51 1.88
N GLN A 38 5.82 -12.58 3.10
CA GLN A 38 5.80 -13.81 3.91
C GLN A 38 5.02 -14.96 3.27
N GLY A 39 3.88 -14.67 2.65
CA GLY A 39 3.05 -15.63 1.92
C GLY A 39 3.67 -16.13 0.62
N ASP A 40 4.70 -15.43 0.13
CA ASP A 40 5.53 -15.86 -0.99
C ASP A 40 6.83 -16.56 -0.53
N GLY A 41 7.01 -16.77 0.79
CA GLY A 41 8.20 -17.40 1.38
C GLY A 41 9.33 -16.41 1.67
N GLY A 42 9.02 -15.14 1.92
CA GLY A 42 9.95 -14.13 2.44
C GLY A 42 9.73 -13.79 3.91
N GLU A 43 10.19 -12.62 4.34
CA GLU A 43 10.14 -12.15 5.74
C GLU A 43 9.37 -10.84 5.92
N TYR A 44 8.87 -10.23 4.83
CA TYR A 44 8.24 -8.90 4.87
C TYR A 44 6.72 -8.98 4.71
N ARG A 45 6.05 -7.90 5.11
CA ARG A 45 4.62 -7.69 4.91
C ARG A 45 4.38 -6.27 4.43
N VAL A 46 3.36 -6.05 3.60
CA VAL A 46 2.88 -4.69 3.33
C VAL A 46 1.69 -4.42 4.23
N ARG A 47 1.79 -3.38 5.06
CA ARG A 47 0.68 -2.91 5.89
C ARG A 47 -0.02 -1.77 5.17
N TYR A 48 -1.35 -1.81 5.12
CA TYR A 48 -2.16 -0.72 4.57
C TYR A 48 -3.24 -0.26 5.54
N SER A 49 -3.60 1.02 5.44
CA SER A 49 -4.74 1.62 6.15
C SER A 49 -5.44 2.63 5.24
N VAL A 50 -6.77 2.73 5.37
CA VAL A 50 -7.60 3.72 4.68
C VAL A 50 -8.15 4.69 5.72
N ASP A 51 -8.02 5.99 5.48
CA ASP A 51 -8.50 7.10 6.34
C ASP A 51 -8.09 6.99 7.81
N GLY A 52 -6.89 6.46 8.06
CA GLY A 52 -6.37 6.24 9.42
C GLY A 52 -7.09 5.14 10.20
N GLY A 53 -7.96 4.36 9.55
CA GLY A 53 -8.64 3.21 10.14
C GLY A 53 -7.72 2.02 10.43
N GLU A 54 -8.33 0.89 10.76
CA GLU A 54 -7.62 -0.34 11.12
C GLU A 54 -6.63 -0.77 10.04
N ALA A 55 -5.41 -1.10 10.48
CA ALA A 55 -4.37 -1.58 9.60
C ALA A 55 -4.58 -3.03 9.21
N LYS A 56 -4.42 -3.32 7.92
CA LYS A 56 -4.50 -4.66 7.35
C LYS A 56 -3.18 -5.01 6.68
N PHE A 57 -2.94 -6.31 6.46
CA PHE A 57 -1.68 -6.80 5.91
C PHE A 57 -1.89 -7.52 4.58
N ILE A 58 -0.99 -7.26 3.64
CA ILE A 58 -0.85 -7.95 2.36
C ILE A 58 0.42 -8.79 2.48
N ASP A 59 0.20 -10.09 2.54
CA ASP A 59 1.25 -11.08 2.80
C ASP A 59 1.64 -11.85 1.56
N LYS A 60 0.86 -11.74 0.50
CA LYS A 60 1.10 -12.39 -0.78
C LYS A 60 0.90 -11.37 -1.88
N TRP A 61 1.75 -11.42 -2.90
CA TRP A 61 1.61 -10.53 -4.02
C TRP A 61 0.51 -11.01 -4.96
N GLU A 62 -0.71 -10.57 -4.69
CA GLU A 62 -1.90 -10.89 -5.47
C GLU A 62 -2.83 -9.68 -5.60
N PRO A 63 -3.81 -9.69 -6.52
CA PRO A 63 -4.70 -8.56 -6.71
C PRO A 63 -5.51 -8.24 -5.45
N ILE A 64 -5.33 -7.05 -4.88
CA ILE A 64 -6.11 -6.55 -3.73
C ILE A 64 -7.04 -5.43 -4.20
N TRP A 65 -8.33 -5.68 -4.16
CA TRP A 65 -9.38 -4.72 -4.50
C TRP A 65 -10.13 -4.28 -3.26
N LEU A 66 -10.21 -2.96 -3.07
CA LEU A 66 -10.99 -2.35 -2.00
C LEU A 66 -12.30 -1.81 -2.57
N SER A 67 -13.40 -2.11 -1.91
CA SER A 67 -14.75 -1.65 -2.28
C SER A 67 -15.40 -0.91 -1.12
N GLY A 68 -16.60 -0.37 -1.35
CA GLY A 68 -17.37 0.33 -0.31
C GLY A 68 -16.95 1.79 -0.09
N TRP A 69 -16.23 2.37 -1.06
CA TRP A 69 -15.84 3.78 -1.02
C TRP A 69 -17.05 4.71 -0.97
N THR A 70 -16.94 5.76 -0.16
CA THR A 70 -17.86 6.90 -0.15
C THR A 70 -17.36 7.97 -1.12
N ASN A 71 -18.24 8.89 -1.55
CA ASN A 71 -17.80 10.03 -2.36
C ASN A 71 -16.98 11.00 -1.50
N GLY A 72 -15.90 11.55 -2.06
CA GLY A 72 -15.03 12.50 -1.40
C GLY A 72 -13.54 12.11 -1.39
N PRO A 73 -12.72 12.87 -0.65
CA PRO A 73 -11.30 12.58 -0.49
C PRO A 73 -11.09 11.41 0.47
N HIS A 74 -10.10 10.57 0.14
CA HIS A 74 -9.66 9.46 0.97
C HIS A 74 -8.12 9.41 1.00
N THR A 75 -7.56 8.93 2.10
CA THR A 75 -6.12 8.66 2.23
C THR A 75 -5.87 7.16 2.32
N VAL A 76 -5.02 6.64 1.46
CA VAL A 76 -4.52 5.26 1.54
C VAL A 76 -3.03 5.32 1.88
N LYS A 77 -2.63 4.64 2.96
CA LYS A 77 -1.24 4.58 3.40
C LYS A 77 -0.72 3.16 3.25
N LEU A 78 0.47 3.01 2.65
CA LEU A 78 1.19 1.75 2.60
C LEU A 78 2.51 1.84 3.37
N GLU A 79 2.86 0.75 4.04
CA GLU A 79 4.07 0.61 4.84
C GLU A 79 4.74 -0.74 4.62
N LEU A 80 6.07 -0.80 4.52
CA LEU A 80 6.83 -2.06 4.49
C LEU A 80 7.24 -2.47 5.90
N ILE A 81 6.82 -3.65 6.32
CA ILE A 81 7.01 -4.16 7.69
C ILE A 81 7.94 -5.38 7.67
N ASP A 82 8.91 -5.41 8.58
CA ASP A 82 9.82 -6.55 8.77
C ASP A 82 9.23 -7.64 9.68
N LYS A 83 9.96 -8.75 9.83
CA LYS A 83 9.56 -9.87 10.69
C LYS A 83 9.42 -9.53 12.17
N GLY A 84 10.02 -8.44 12.62
CA GLY A 84 9.91 -7.93 13.99
C GLY A 84 8.69 -7.02 14.20
N GLY A 85 7.92 -6.75 13.13
CA GLY A 85 6.78 -5.85 13.17
C GLY A 85 7.15 -4.37 13.02
N ASN A 86 8.39 -4.05 12.67
CA ASN A 86 8.87 -2.68 12.53
C ASN A 86 8.78 -2.20 11.09
N VAL A 87 8.62 -0.89 10.90
CA VAL A 87 8.77 -0.27 9.59
C VAL A 87 10.22 -0.35 9.15
N VAL A 88 10.45 -0.83 7.92
CA VAL A 88 11.79 -0.92 7.37
C VAL A 88 12.30 0.48 7.00
N ASP A 89 13.38 0.95 7.63
CA ASP A 89 13.97 2.23 7.23
C ASP A 89 14.74 2.13 5.90
N ASN A 90 14.35 3.00 4.96
CA ASN A 90 15.09 3.29 3.75
C ASN A 90 14.89 4.78 3.38
N GLY A 91 15.32 5.66 4.28
CA GLY A 91 15.20 7.11 4.08
C GLY A 91 13.76 7.62 4.12
N GLY A 92 12.87 6.93 4.86
CA GLY A 92 11.46 7.28 5.00
C GLY A 92 10.53 6.82 3.87
N TYR A 93 11.04 6.25 2.77
CA TYR A 93 10.23 5.92 1.59
C TYR A 93 9.30 4.70 1.78
N ASN A 94 9.58 3.86 2.77
CA ASN A 94 8.74 2.71 3.11
C ASN A 94 7.49 3.06 3.93
N VAL A 95 7.17 4.35 4.08
CA VAL A 95 5.91 4.86 4.63
C VAL A 95 5.38 5.90 3.66
N THR A 96 4.37 5.53 2.87
CA THR A 96 3.84 6.43 1.84
C THR A 96 2.32 6.54 1.96
N PRO A 97 1.79 7.69 2.42
CA PRO A 97 0.38 8.05 2.24
C PRO A 97 0.14 8.57 0.82
N ARG A 98 -1.05 8.32 0.27
CA ARG A 98 -1.56 8.94 -0.94
C ARG A 98 -3.02 9.34 -0.78
N GLU A 99 -3.33 10.54 -1.26
CA GLU A 99 -4.70 11.00 -1.39
C GLU A 99 -5.29 10.57 -2.72
N ILE A 100 -6.57 10.19 -2.67
CA ILE A 100 -7.41 9.92 -3.84
C ILE A 100 -8.76 10.60 -3.66
N THR A 101 -9.45 10.86 -4.76
CA THR A 101 -10.82 11.36 -4.75
C THR A 101 -11.74 10.34 -5.39
N VAL A 102 -12.85 10.04 -4.73
CA VAL A 102 -13.88 9.12 -5.23
C VAL A 102 -15.12 9.92 -5.59
N ALA A 103 -15.62 9.73 -6.82
CA ALA A 103 -16.82 10.39 -7.34
C ALA A 103 -17.68 9.39 -8.14
N LYS A 104 -18.50 8.61 -7.43
CA LYS A 104 -19.48 7.68 -8.00
C LYS A 104 -20.61 8.40 -8.70
#